data_AF-A0A843I960-F1
#
_entry.id   AF-A0A843I960-F1
#
_cell.length_a   1.000
_cell.length_b   1.000
_cell.length_c   1.000
_cell.angle_alpha   90.00
_cell.angle_beta   90.00
_cell.angle_gamma   90.00
#
_symmetry.space_group_name_H-M   'P 1'
#
loop_
_entity.id
_entity.type
_entity.pdbx_description
1 polymer ?
#
loop_
_entity_poly.entity_id
_entity_poly.type
_entity_poly.pdbx_seq_one_letter_code
_entity_poly.pdbx_strand_id
1 'polypeptide(L)' 'MKKCPECGEIGDDSSIFCQNCGNKLENIENRTVKNTPQVSDSSFEKIQTIKIFGYSIIVLEIIVI' A
#
# COMPACT_ATOMS: atom_id res chain seq x y z
N MET A 1 26.77 -11.23 -3.34
CA MET A 1 25.87 -11.34 -4.50
C MET A 1 24.51 -11.75 -3.99
N LYS A 2 23.43 -11.14 -4.48
CA LYS A 2 22.06 -11.39 -4.01
C LYS A 2 21.18 -11.93 -5.13
N LYS A 3 20.43 -12.99 -4.81
CA LYS A 3 19.45 -13.56 -5.74
C LYS A 3 18.16 -12.76 -5.66
N CYS A 4 17.63 -12.34 -6.81
CA CYS A 4 16.32 -11.72 -6.89
C CYS A 4 15.24 -12.73 -6.49
N PRO A 5 14.33 -12.39 -5.55
CA PRO A 5 13.25 -13.29 -5.15
C PRO A 5 12.21 -13.51 -6.26
N GLU A 6 12.09 -12.58 -7.21
CA GLU A 6 11.05 -12.62 -8.26
C GLU A 6 11.48 -13.45 -9.47
N CYS A 7 12.67 -13.18 -10.03
CA CYS A 7 13.12 -13.83 -11.26
C CYS A 7 14.29 -14.81 -11.07
N GLY A 8 14.90 -14.82 -9.88
CA GLY A 8 16.05 -15.66 -9.58
C GLY A 8 17.39 -15.19 -10.13
N GLU A 9 17.44 -14.01 -10.77
CA GLU A 9 18.69 -13.40 -11.26
C GLU A 9 19.67 -13.13 -10.12
N ILE A 10 20.96 -13.32 -10.36
CA ILE A 10 22.00 -13.01 -9.38
C ILE A 10 22.53 -11.60 -9.66
N GLY A 11 22.18 -10.66 -8.78
CA GLY A 11 22.67 -9.28 -8.84
C GLY A 11 23.78 -8.98 -7.83
N ASP A 12 24.42 -7.83 -8.00
CA ASP A 12 25.38 -7.30 -7.03
C ASP A 12 24.71 -6.87 -5.74
N ASP A 13 25.39 -6.99 -4.61
CA ASP A 13 24.83 -6.63 -3.30
C ASP A 13 24.45 -5.14 -3.21
N SER A 14 25.17 -4.29 -3.95
CA SER A 14 24.94 -2.85 -4.08
C SER A 14 23.74 -2.48 -4.97
N SER A 15 23.20 -3.40 -5.77
CA SER A 15 22.15 -3.10 -6.74
C SER A 15 20.79 -2.90 -6.06
N ILE A 16 20.19 -1.70 -6.15
CA ILE A 16 18.87 -1.43 -5.52
C ILE A 16 17.72 -2.08 -6.29
N PHE A 17 17.90 -2.32 -7.59
CA PHE A 17 16.92 -2.92 -8.48
C PHE A 17 17.53 -4.07 -9.28
N CYS A 18 16.72 -5.08 -9.57
CA CYS A 18 17.11 -6.18 -10.43
C CYS A 18 17.24 -5.71 -11.87
N GLN A 19 18.40 -5.95 -12.49
CA GLN A 19 18.66 -5.57 -13.89
C GLN A 19 17.87 -6.41 -14.90
N ASN A 20 17.37 -7.59 -14.50
CA ASN A 20 16.64 -8.49 -15.38
C ASN A 20 15.12 -8.22 -15.34
N CYS A 21 14.51 -8.13 -14.16
CA CYS A 21 13.05 -7.95 -14.03
C CYS A 21 12.60 -6.57 -13.53
N GLY A 22 13.52 -5.70 -13.10
CA GLY A 22 13.20 -4.37 -12.57
C GLY A 22 12.69 -4.34 -11.13
N ASN A 23 12.49 -5.50 -10.46
CA ASN A 23 12.00 -5.51 -9.08
C ASN A 23 13.03 -4.93 -8.09
N LYS A 24 12.54 -4.28 -7.04
CA LYS A 24 13.39 -3.69 -5.99
C LYS A 24 14.05 -4.79 -5.16
N LEU A 25 15.38 -4.81 -5.15
CA LEU A 25 16.17 -5.69 -4.31
C LEU A 25 16.34 -5.01 -2.95
N GLU A 26 15.41 -5.28 -2.04
CA GLU A 26 15.41 -4.65 -0.72
C GLU A 26 16.70 -4.98 0.05
N ASN A 27 17.51 -3.96 0.34
CA ASN A 27 18.76 -4.13 1.09
C ASN A 27 18.42 -4.29 2.58
N ILE A 28 18.72 -5.44 3.17
CA ILE A 28 18.48 -5.74 4.59
C ILE A 28 19.62 -5.19 5.46
N GLU A 29 20.09 -3.97 5.22
CA GLU A 29 21.15 -3.38 6.05
C GLU A 29 20.65 -2.39 7.09
N ASN A 30 19.36 -2.04 7.13
CA ASN A 30 18.78 -1.29 8.26
C ASN A 30 17.25 -1.47 8.30
N ARG A 31 16.78 -2.64 8.75
CA ARG A 31 15.39 -2.77 9.23
C ARG A 31 15.38 -2.75 10.76
N THR A 32 15.55 -1.57 11.35
CA THR A 32 14.85 -1.32 12.60
C THR A 32 13.37 -1.36 12.24
N VAL A 33 12.69 -2.38 12.77
CA VAL A 33 11.26 -2.63 12.64
C VAL A 33 10.48 -1.32 12.81
N LYS A 34 10.07 -0.70 11.71
CA LYS A 34 8.81 0.03 11.70
C LYS A 34 7.82 -0.96 11.11
N ASN A 35 7.01 -1.53 12.01
CA ASN A 35 5.70 -2.04 11.66
C ASN A 35 4.94 -0.89 11.00
N THR A 36 5.09 -0.76 9.70
CA THR A 36 4.16 -0.04 8.84
C THR A 36 3.32 -1.14 8.19
N PRO A 37 2.00 -1.16 8.41
CA PRO A 37 1.12 -2.08 7.70
C PRO A 37 1.42 -2.03 6.21
N GLN A 38 1.75 -3.20 5.67
CA GLN A 38 1.85 -3.48 4.25
C GLN A 38 0.54 -3.00 3.63
N VAL A 39 0.52 -1.86 2.93
CA VAL A 39 -0.61 -1.48 2.08
C VAL A 39 -0.42 -2.19 0.74
N SER A 40 -0.32 -3.51 0.81
CA SER A 40 -0.67 -4.41 -0.28
C SER A 40 -2.13 -4.76 -0.06
N ASP A 41 -2.91 -4.54 -1.11
CA ASP A 41 -4.23 -5.11 -1.30
C ASP A 41 -5.41 -4.46 -0.56
N SER A 42 -6.30 -3.92 -1.38
CA SER A 42 -7.74 -4.00 -1.19
C SER A 42 -8.29 -3.41 0.11
N SER A 43 -8.38 -2.08 0.16
CA SER A 43 -9.43 -1.42 0.94
C SER A 43 -9.70 -0.06 0.32
N PHE A 44 -10.41 -0.08 -0.82
CA PHE A 44 -11.34 1.00 -1.12
C PHE A 44 -12.23 1.12 0.13
N GLU A 45 -12.00 2.21 0.83
CA GLU A 45 -12.45 2.49 2.18
C GLU A 45 -13.90 2.10 2.41
N LYS A 46 -14.11 1.31 3.46
CA LYS A 46 -15.39 1.13 4.16
C LYS A 46 -15.85 2.46 4.79
N ILE A 47 -16.06 3.50 3.97
CA ILE A 47 -16.73 4.76 4.33
C ILE A 47 -18.03 4.87 3.51
N GLN A 48 -18.84 3.81 3.51
CA GLN A 48 -20.22 3.90 3.03
C GLN A 48 -21.23 4.16 4.14
N THR A 49 -20.84 4.04 5.41
CA THR A 49 -21.78 4.20 6.53
C THR A 49 -21.96 5.67 6.96
N ILE A 50 -20.96 6.54 6.80
CA ILE A 50 -21.03 7.95 7.25
C ILE A 50 -21.81 8.84 6.27
N LYS A 51 -21.77 8.56 4.96
CA LYS A 51 -22.48 9.37 3.95
C LYS A 51 -24.01 9.24 4.00
N ILE A 52 -24.55 8.10 4.43
CA ILE A 52 -26.00 7.88 4.52
C ILE A 52 -26.63 8.69 5.65
N PHE A 53 -26.04 8.67 6.85
CA PHE A 53 -26.56 9.46 7.97
C PHE A 53 -26.47 10.97 7.71
N GLY A 54 -25.37 11.44 7.10
CA GLY A 54 -25.25 12.83 6.68
C GLY A 54 -26.29 13.23 5.64
N TYR A 55 -26.49 12.42 4.60
CA TYR A 55 -27.48 12.67 3.55
C TYR A 55 -28.92 12.69 4.08
N SER A 56 -29.27 11.74 4.96
CA SER A 56 -30.59 11.71 5.59
C SER A 56 -30.86 12.91 6.48
N ILE A 57 -29.87 13.40 7.25
CA ILE A 57 -30.00 14.60 8.08
C ILE A 57 -30.18 15.85 7.20
N ILE A 58 -29.36 16.00 6.15
CA ILE A 58 -29.41 17.17 5.25
C ILE A 58 -30.75 17.25 4.50
N VAL A 59 -31.29 16.12 4.04
CA VAL A 59 -32.56 16.09 3.29
C VAL A 59 -33.75 16.45 4.20
N LEU A 60 -33.73 16.09 5.48
CA LEU A 60 -34.79 16.45 6.42
C LEU A 60 -34.81 17.96 6.74
N GLU A 61 -33.65 18.59 6.90
CA GLU A 61 -33.54 20.04 7.12
C GLU A 61 -34.04 20.85 5.90
N ILE A 62 -33.82 20.38 4.67
CA ILE A 62 -34.26 21.06 3.45
C ILE A 62 -35.77 20.95 3.22
N ILE A 63 -36.40 19.83 3.60
CA ILE A 63 -37.84 19.60 3.37
C ILE A 63 -38.73 20.36 4.37
N VAL A 64 -38.19 20.75 5.53
CA VAL A 64 -38.93 21.38 6.64
C VAL A 64 -38.85 22.92 6.61
N ILE A 65 -38.24 23.52 5.59
CA ILE A 65 -38.21 24.98 5.32
C ILE A 65 -39.17 25.32 4.19
#